data_AF-A0A951P5J7-F1
#
_entry.id   AF-A0A951P5J7-F1
#
_cell.length_a   1.000
_cell.length_b   1.000
_cell.length_c   1.000
_cell.angle_alpha   90.00
_cell.angle_beta   90.00
_cell.angle_gamma   90.00
#
_symmetry.space_group_name_H-M   'P 1'
#
loop_
_entity.id
_entity.type
_entity.pdbx_description
1 polymer ?
#
loop_
_entity_poly.entity_id
_entity_poly.type
_entity_poly.pdbx_seq_one_letter_code
_entity_poly.pdbx_strand_id
1 'polypeptide(L)'
;MQRSDPARLNRSHVAWCVVVGVLGVFCAVGSLSPDRKSTPNLFAAWFAALISGAAFGCVIVLSQEVEKAELIEERFRQQDEDAAFLQRQAVTQAKVQRLQLHEGAKLQVDELIAEDEARNYYAAHLGVDPADIYEAEVDDSQEVEYEEAAPKAESKPVESAPVVQPAPVQPVQVQPTPIVAQPGICQALDEIVVTDISTVFASATGTGKSVSEAYILDRLFARHPQIKAWVVAQKNDSFCRLREKGRTSVFDPVEPLESLGAIDEVYEIFNKRRQLPESARSGFKNQPVRLILSDWHSIWDTVKDEKWYKAKQSKKLSTLVTVGREMNVCLIVDTQSYNVASLGITEDANIRSNLNILCQGYSWIDEEGRQRGDWNMITNLLKNRYLVPTNRDRLLQDLEHLKTKSNEQRTPVIFSSIGNKLQLLPDLTAFKSQK
;
A
#
# COMPACT_ATOMS: atom_id res chain seq x y z
N MET A 1 19.72 16.89 -43.09
CA MET A 1 21.03 17.39 -42.61
C MET A 1 21.84 16.20 -42.14
N GLN A 2 22.82 15.75 -42.94
CA GLN A 2 23.73 14.67 -42.57
C GLN A 2 24.63 15.18 -41.43
N ARG A 3 24.38 14.71 -40.19
CA ARG A 3 25.32 14.89 -39.08
C ARG A 3 26.48 13.92 -39.32
N SER A 4 27.64 14.47 -39.63
CA SER A 4 28.90 13.74 -39.62
C SER A 4 29.17 13.26 -38.20
N ASP A 5 29.27 11.95 -38.03
CA ASP A 5 29.45 11.26 -36.77
C ASP A 5 30.87 11.53 -36.21
N PRO A 6 31.03 12.35 -35.14
CA PRO A 6 32.34 12.73 -34.62
C PRO A 6 33.06 11.57 -33.91
N ALA A 7 32.37 10.45 -33.63
CA ALA A 7 32.92 9.31 -32.92
C ALA A 7 33.93 8.49 -33.76
N ARG A 8 33.83 8.52 -35.10
CA ARG A 8 34.72 7.72 -35.95
C ARG A 8 36.14 8.28 -36.08
N LEU A 9 36.36 9.58 -35.84
CA LEU A 9 37.70 10.16 -35.93
C LEU A 9 38.60 9.82 -34.73
N ASN A 10 38.04 9.45 -33.57
CA ASN A 10 38.85 9.27 -32.35
C ASN A 10 39.54 7.90 -32.25
N ARG A 11 38.93 6.82 -32.74
CA ARG A 11 39.50 5.46 -32.59
C ARG A 11 40.80 5.28 -33.40
N SER A 12 40.91 5.91 -34.57
CA SER A 12 42.15 5.87 -35.36
C SER A 12 43.28 6.66 -34.71
N HIS A 13 42.99 7.80 -34.08
CA HIS A 13 44.02 8.60 -33.39
C HIS A 13 44.54 7.90 -32.13
N VAL A 14 43.68 7.25 -31.35
CA VAL A 14 44.11 6.45 -30.19
C VAL A 14 44.98 5.28 -30.64
N ALA A 15 44.61 4.56 -31.71
CA ALA A 15 45.41 3.48 -32.27
C ALA A 15 46.79 3.97 -32.75
N TRP A 16 46.86 5.12 -33.43
CA TRP A 16 48.12 5.73 -33.86
C TRP A 16 49.01 6.15 -32.67
N CYS A 17 48.43 6.73 -31.61
CA CYS A 17 49.19 7.09 -30.41
C CYS A 17 49.79 5.86 -29.70
N VAL A 18 49.04 4.74 -29.65
CA VAL A 18 49.55 3.48 -29.08
C VAL A 18 50.67 2.91 -29.94
N VAL A 19 50.52 2.89 -31.27
CA VAL A 19 51.56 2.40 -32.20
C VAL A 19 52.84 3.24 -32.10
N VAL A 20 52.71 4.57 -32.05
CA VAL A 20 53.85 5.50 -31.89
C VAL A 20 54.53 5.32 -30.53
N GLY A 21 53.74 5.14 -29.45
CA GLY A 21 54.27 4.87 -28.11
C GLY A 21 55.05 3.56 -28.03
N VAL A 22 54.51 2.48 -28.61
CA VAL A 22 55.18 1.17 -28.65
C VAL A 22 56.47 1.23 -29.48
N LEU A 23 56.44 1.88 -30.65
CA LEU A 23 57.65 2.08 -31.48
C LEU A 23 58.71 2.91 -30.76
N GLY A 24 58.33 3.94 -30.00
CA GLY A 24 59.24 4.73 -29.16
C GLY A 24 59.96 3.89 -28.10
N VAL A 25 59.25 2.97 -27.45
CA VAL A 25 59.83 2.03 -26.46
C VAL A 25 60.82 1.06 -27.13
N PHE A 26 60.48 0.50 -28.29
CA PHE A 26 61.40 -0.39 -29.02
C PHE A 26 62.67 0.33 -29.51
N CYS A 27 62.57 1.58 -29.96
CA CYS A 27 63.74 2.39 -30.30
C CYS A 27 64.63 2.70 -29.08
N ALA A 28 64.03 2.94 -27.91
CA ALA A 28 64.79 3.17 -26.67
C ALA A 28 65.53 1.91 -26.17
N VAL A 29 64.92 0.73 -26.33
CA VAL A 29 65.54 -0.55 -25.93
C VAL A 29 66.63 -0.99 -26.92
N GLY A 30 66.46 -0.71 -28.22
CA GLY A 30 67.46 -1.02 -29.25
C GLY A 30 68.75 -0.20 -29.18
N SER A 31 68.75 0.92 -28.44
CA SER A 31 69.92 1.80 -28.30
C SER A 31 70.82 1.46 -27.09
N LEU A 32 70.51 0.40 -26.34
CA LEU A 32 71.32 -0.13 -25.22
C LEU A 32 72.31 -1.20 -25.72
N SER A 33 73.19 -0.84 -26.66
CA SER A 33 74.40 -1.63 -26.94
C SER A 33 75.53 -1.18 -25.99
N PRO A 34 76.38 -2.08 -25.44
CA PRO A 34 77.18 -1.77 -24.24
C PRO A 34 78.42 -0.90 -24.46
N ASP A 35 78.72 -0.47 -25.69
CA ASP A 35 79.96 0.24 -25.99
C ASP A 35 79.75 1.74 -26.28
N ARG A 36 80.44 2.56 -25.49
CA ARG A 36 80.48 4.05 -25.44
C ARG A 36 79.33 4.76 -24.70
N LYS A 37 79.55 4.97 -23.41
CA LYS A 37 78.86 5.97 -22.58
C LYS A 37 79.38 7.39 -22.89
N SER A 38 78.75 8.09 -23.84
CA SER A 38 78.79 9.56 -23.89
C SER A 38 77.57 10.11 -23.15
N THR A 39 77.81 10.96 -22.16
CA THR A 39 76.81 11.65 -21.31
C THR A 39 75.60 12.29 -22.02
N PRO A 40 75.63 12.79 -23.28
CA PRO A 40 74.42 13.30 -23.95
C PRO A 40 73.34 12.24 -24.22
N ASN A 41 73.69 10.95 -24.31
CA ASN A 41 72.73 9.88 -24.65
C ASN A 41 71.80 9.52 -23.47
N LEU A 42 72.25 9.77 -22.24
CA LEU A 42 71.47 9.48 -21.03
C LEU A 42 70.32 10.48 -20.83
N PHE A 43 70.54 11.74 -21.20
CA PHE A 43 69.51 12.78 -21.14
C PHE A 43 68.44 12.56 -22.21
N ALA A 44 68.83 12.20 -23.43
CA ALA A 44 67.89 11.88 -24.51
C ALA A 44 67.01 10.66 -24.17
N ALA A 45 67.59 9.62 -23.56
CA ALA A 45 66.85 8.44 -23.11
C ALA A 45 65.85 8.78 -21.98
N TRP A 46 66.26 9.60 -21.01
CA TRP A 46 65.38 10.07 -19.94
C TRP A 46 64.23 10.94 -20.47
N PHE A 47 64.52 11.85 -21.40
CA PHE A 47 63.51 12.73 -22.00
C PHE A 47 62.49 11.95 -22.84
N ALA A 48 62.96 10.96 -23.61
CA ALA A 48 62.09 10.07 -24.38
C ALA A 48 61.18 9.20 -23.47
N ALA A 49 61.71 8.71 -22.35
CA ALA A 49 60.93 7.97 -21.37
C ALA A 49 59.85 8.84 -20.70
N LEU A 50 60.16 10.10 -20.38
CA LEU A 50 59.22 11.06 -19.79
C LEU A 50 58.07 11.41 -20.74
N ILE A 51 58.38 11.68 -22.01
CA ILE A 51 57.37 11.94 -23.05
C ILE A 51 56.49 10.71 -23.26
N SER A 52 57.08 9.51 -23.29
CA SER A 52 56.34 8.25 -23.47
C SER A 52 55.40 7.98 -22.29
N GLY A 53 55.84 8.23 -21.05
CA GLY A 53 55.00 8.10 -19.85
C GLY A 53 53.84 9.09 -19.83
N ALA A 54 54.09 10.35 -20.19
CA ALA A 54 53.04 11.37 -20.28
C ALA A 54 52.00 11.05 -21.37
N ALA A 55 52.45 10.60 -22.54
CA ALA A 55 51.56 10.18 -23.63
C ALA A 55 50.68 8.98 -23.23
N PHE A 56 51.26 8.00 -22.54
CA PHE A 56 50.50 6.84 -22.05
C PHE A 56 49.46 7.23 -20.99
N GLY A 57 49.83 8.13 -20.07
CA GLY A 57 48.89 8.69 -19.09
C GLY A 57 47.71 9.41 -19.75
N CYS A 58 47.96 10.23 -20.77
CA CYS A 58 46.88 10.89 -21.53
C CYS A 58 45.96 9.90 -22.24
N VAL A 59 46.49 8.82 -22.81
CA VAL A 59 45.67 7.77 -23.47
C VAL A 59 44.77 7.06 -22.47
N ILE A 60 45.26 6.76 -21.25
CA ILE A 60 44.43 6.15 -20.19
C ILE A 60 43.29 7.08 -19.78
N VAL A 61 43.57 8.37 -19.55
CA VAL A 61 42.54 9.35 -19.15
C VAL A 61 41.48 9.49 -20.25
N LEU A 62 41.90 9.62 -21.51
CA LEU A 62 40.98 9.71 -22.65
C LEU A 62 40.16 8.42 -22.83
N SER A 63 40.75 7.25 -22.59
CA SER A 63 40.03 5.96 -22.63
C SER A 63 38.95 5.90 -21.55
N GLN A 64 39.24 6.38 -20.33
CA GLN A 64 38.27 6.43 -19.24
C GLN A 64 37.12 7.41 -19.52
N GLU A 65 37.38 8.53 -20.20
CA GLU A 65 36.32 9.47 -20.59
C GLU A 65 35.41 8.91 -21.69
N VAL A 66 35.97 8.17 -22.66
CA VAL A 66 35.18 7.50 -23.70
C VAL A 66 34.29 6.40 -23.11
N GLU A 67 34.82 5.59 -22.19
CA GLU A 67 34.03 4.55 -21.51
C GLU A 67 32.89 5.15 -20.66
N LYS A 68 33.15 6.27 -19.98
CA LYS A 68 32.09 7.01 -19.26
C LYS A 68 31.04 7.58 -20.21
N ALA A 69 31.44 8.08 -21.38
CA ALA A 69 30.50 8.61 -22.37
C ALA A 69 29.60 7.51 -22.95
N GLU A 70 30.17 6.34 -23.30
CA GLU A 70 29.40 5.18 -23.80
C GLU A 70 28.40 4.69 -22.72
N LEU A 71 28.82 4.63 -21.45
CA LEU A 71 27.94 4.22 -20.35
C LEU A 71 26.81 5.21 -20.06
N ILE A 72 27.05 6.51 -20.26
CA ILE A 72 26.01 7.55 -20.17
C ILE A 72 25.01 7.40 -21.31
N GLU A 73 25.48 7.17 -22.54
CA GLU A 73 24.62 6.98 -23.72
C GLU A 73 23.74 5.73 -23.58
N GLU A 74 24.28 4.63 -23.07
CA GLU A 74 23.53 3.40 -22.81
C GLU A 74 22.43 3.60 -21.76
N ARG A 75 22.70 4.39 -20.70
CA ARG A 75 21.69 4.76 -19.70
C ARG A 75 20.57 5.61 -20.29
N PHE A 76 20.90 6.57 -21.17
CA PHE A 76 19.87 7.37 -21.85
C PHE A 76 19.00 6.49 -22.76
N ARG A 77 19.59 5.53 -23.49
CA ARG A 77 18.83 4.61 -24.32
C ARG A 77 17.89 3.73 -23.48
N GLN A 78 18.37 3.25 -22.34
CA GLN A 78 17.55 2.46 -21.42
C GLN A 78 16.40 3.27 -20.82
N GLN A 79 16.64 4.54 -20.48
CA GLN A 79 15.59 5.46 -20.02
C GLN A 79 14.53 5.72 -21.09
N ASP A 80 14.93 5.87 -22.36
CA ASP A 80 13.99 6.04 -23.47
C ASP A 80 13.15 4.78 -23.71
N GLU A 81 13.75 3.59 -23.61
CA GLU A 81 13.05 2.31 -23.71
C GLU A 81 12.05 2.12 -22.55
N ASP A 82 12.43 2.44 -21.31
CA ASP A 82 11.56 2.39 -20.14
C ASP A 82 10.42 3.41 -20.24
N ALA A 83 10.69 4.62 -20.72
CA ALA A 83 9.67 5.65 -20.96
C ALA A 83 8.65 5.19 -22.02
N ALA A 84 9.12 4.58 -23.12
CA ALA A 84 8.26 4.01 -24.14
C ALA A 84 7.42 2.83 -23.61
N PHE A 85 8.00 2.00 -22.75
CA PHE A 85 7.29 0.89 -22.10
C PHE A 85 6.16 1.41 -21.18
N LEU A 86 6.46 2.39 -20.32
CA LEU A 86 5.48 3.02 -19.44
C LEU A 86 4.36 3.70 -20.23
N GLN A 87 4.68 4.35 -21.35
CA GLN A 87 3.67 4.95 -22.23
C GLN A 87 2.74 3.90 -22.83
N ARG A 88 3.26 2.75 -23.28
CA ARG A 88 2.44 1.62 -23.78
C ARG A 88 1.55 1.04 -22.68
N GLN A 89 2.06 0.92 -21.46
CA GLN A 89 1.30 0.45 -20.31
C GLN A 89 0.14 1.41 -19.98
N ALA A 90 0.41 2.72 -19.98
CA ALA A 90 -0.61 3.75 -19.75
C ALA A 90 -1.72 3.73 -20.81
N VAL A 91 -1.37 3.59 -22.10
CA VAL A 91 -2.36 3.47 -23.19
C VAL A 91 -3.20 2.20 -23.03
N THR A 92 -2.57 1.09 -22.63
CA THR A 92 -3.27 -0.19 -22.39
C THR A 92 -4.26 -0.07 -21.22
N GLN A 93 -3.84 0.53 -20.11
CA GLN A 93 -4.71 0.79 -18.96
C GLN A 93 -5.89 1.70 -19.33
N ALA A 94 -5.66 2.78 -20.07
CA ALA A 94 -6.72 3.67 -20.54
C ALA A 94 -7.73 2.94 -21.44
N LYS A 95 -7.26 2.00 -22.29
CA LYS A 95 -8.13 1.18 -23.13
C LYS A 95 -8.99 0.21 -22.30
N VAL A 96 -8.39 -0.46 -21.31
CA VAL A 96 -9.14 -1.34 -20.38
C VAL A 96 -10.20 -0.54 -19.62
N GLN A 97 -9.86 0.64 -19.11
CA GLN A 97 -10.82 1.49 -18.40
C GLN A 97 -11.99 1.93 -19.29
N ARG A 98 -11.73 2.27 -20.57
CA ARG A 98 -12.80 2.58 -21.53
C ARG A 98 -13.71 1.38 -21.79
N LEU A 99 -13.16 0.18 -21.92
CA LEU A 99 -13.96 -1.04 -22.12
C LEU A 99 -14.84 -1.33 -20.90
N GLN A 100 -14.30 -1.19 -19.69
CA GLN A 100 -15.07 -1.36 -18.45
C GLN A 100 -16.23 -0.35 -18.34
N LEU A 101 -15.99 0.92 -18.71
CA LEU A 101 -17.07 1.93 -18.74
C LEU A 101 -18.15 1.60 -19.77
N HIS A 102 -17.74 1.10 -20.95
CA HIS A 102 -18.68 0.72 -22.00
C HIS A 102 -19.52 -0.50 -21.62
N GLU A 103 -18.90 -1.54 -21.05
CA GLU A 103 -19.62 -2.72 -20.54
C GLU A 103 -20.53 -2.37 -19.37
N GLY A 104 -20.07 -1.53 -18.44
CA GLY A 104 -20.89 -1.04 -17.34
C GLY A 104 -22.10 -0.24 -17.82
N ALA A 105 -21.94 0.63 -18.82
CA ALA A 105 -23.06 1.37 -19.41
C ALA A 105 -24.04 0.43 -20.13
N LYS A 106 -23.55 -0.62 -20.81
CA LYS A 106 -24.40 -1.61 -21.45
C LYS A 106 -25.24 -2.39 -20.43
N LEU A 107 -24.63 -2.83 -19.33
CA LEU A 107 -25.34 -3.51 -18.23
C LEU A 107 -26.45 -2.65 -17.64
N GLN A 108 -26.23 -1.34 -17.46
CA GLN A 108 -27.28 -0.43 -16.97
C GLN A 108 -28.45 -0.30 -17.94
N VAL A 109 -28.19 -0.29 -19.24
CA VAL A 109 -29.25 -0.25 -20.26
C VAL A 109 -30.02 -1.58 -20.27
N ASP A 110 -29.32 -2.71 -20.20
CA ASP A 110 -29.95 -4.04 -20.16
C ASP A 110 -30.80 -4.22 -18.87
N GLU A 111 -30.37 -3.67 -17.74
CA GLU A 111 -31.12 -3.65 -16.48
C GLU A 111 -32.39 -2.81 -16.58
N LEU A 112 -32.31 -1.60 -17.15
CA LEU A 112 -33.49 -0.75 -17.39
C LEU A 112 -34.51 -1.40 -18.34
N ILE A 113 -34.04 -2.12 -19.36
CA ILE A 113 -34.93 -2.89 -20.26
C ILE A 113 -35.61 -4.02 -19.48
N ALA A 114 -34.87 -4.75 -18.65
CA ALA A 114 -35.44 -5.84 -17.85
C ALA A 114 -36.46 -5.33 -16.82
N GLU A 115 -36.22 -4.18 -16.20
CA GLU A 115 -37.19 -3.52 -15.30
C GLU A 115 -38.46 -3.12 -16.05
N ASP A 116 -38.35 -2.54 -17.24
CA ASP A 116 -39.52 -2.15 -18.05
C ASP A 116 -40.31 -3.38 -18.54
N GLU A 117 -39.63 -4.46 -18.93
CA GLU A 117 -40.27 -5.73 -19.29
C GLU A 117 -41.00 -6.35 -18.09
N ALA A 118 -40.38 -6.38 -16.91
CA ALA A 118 -41.01 -6.86 -15.68
C ALA A 118 -42.24 -6.01 -15.32
N ARG A 119 -42.13 -4.69 -15.43
CA ARG A 119 -43.24 -3.75 -15.19
C ARG A 119 -44.42 -4.04 -16.11
N ASN A 120 -44.16 -4.14 -17.42
CA ASN A 120 -45.19 -4.44 -18.40
C ASN A 120 -45.86 -5.80 -18.13
N TYR A 121 -45.08 -6.80 -17.71
CA TYR A 121 -45.60 -8.10 -17.32
C TYR A 121 -46.53 -8.02 -16.10
N TYR A 122 -46.15 -7.30 -15.05
CA TYR A 122 -46.97 -7.14 -13.83
C TYR A 122 -48.24 -6.32 -14.09
N ALA A 123 -48.13 -5.23 -14.84
CA ALA A 123 -49.27 -4.40 -15.24
C ALA A 123 -50.33 -5.22 -15.99
N ALA A 124 -49.89 -6.05 -16.95
CA ALA A 124 -50.77 -6.95 -17.69
C ALA A 124 -51.48 -7.99 -16.79
N HIS A 125 -50.80 -8.49 -15.74
CA HIS A 125 -51.40 -9.43 -14.79
C HIS A 125 -52.39 -8.77 -13.82
N LEU A 126 -52.18 -7.51 -13.48
CA LEU A 126 -53.02 -6.76 -12.56
C LEU A 126 -54.15 -5.99 -13.26
N GLY A 127 -54.13 -5.90 -14.60
CA GLY A 127 -55.14 -5.19 -15.39
C GLY A 127 -55.09 -3.67 -15.20
N VAL A 128 -53.94 -3.13 -14.80
CA VAL A 128 -53.68 -1.69 -14.58
C VAL A 128 -52.69 -1.20 -15.63
N ASP A 129 -52.76 0.09 -15.96
CA ASP A 129 -51.79 0.72 -16.85
C ASP A 129 -50.41 0.69 -16.18
N PRO A 130 -49.34 0.27 -16.89
CA PRO A 130 -47.97 0.34 -16.37
C PRO A 130 -47.63 1.72 -15.78
N ALA A 131 -48.16 2.81 -16.33
CA ALA A 131 -47.96 4.18 -15.85
C ALA A 131 -48.44 4.40 -14.41
N ASP A 132 -49.53 3.74 -14.01
CA ASP A 132 -50.22 3.99 -12.73
C ASP A 132 -49.55 3.29 -11.53
N ILE A 133 -48.60 2.39 -11.78
CA ILE A 133 -47.88 1.64 -10.72
C ILE A 133 -47.00 2.57 -9.85
N TYR A 134 -46.63 3.77 -10.34
CA TYR A 134 -45.78 4.71 -9.61
C TYR A 134 -46.51 5.70 -8.69
N GLU A 135 -47.84 5.85 -8.78
CA GLU A 135 -48.55 6.84 -7.96
C GLU A 135 -48.94 6.35 -6.56
N ALA A 136 -48.65 5.08 -6.22
CA ALA A 136 -49.13 4.46 -4.98
C ALA A 136 -48.17 4.56 -3.77
N GLU A 137 -46.94 5.08 -3.89
CA GLU A 137 -46.04 5.23 -2.74
C GLU A 137 -45.24 6.54 -2.79
N VAL A 138 -45.71 7.54 -2.03
CA VAL A 138 -45.07 8.18 -0.85
C VAL A 138 -45.85 9.48 -0.56
N ASP A 139 -46.84 9.39 0.34
CA ASP A 139 -47.44 10.58 0.98
C ASP A 139 -46.53 10.98 2.15
N ASP A 140 -45.55 11.84 1.86
CA ASP A 140 -44.57 12.41 2.81
C ASP A 140 -45.18 13.50 3.74
N SER A 141 -46.51 13.57 3.89
CA SER A 141 -47.16 14.66 4.65
C SER A 141 -47.41 14.39 6.15
N GLN A 142 -46.87 13.31 6.73
CA GLN A 142 -46.82 13.16 8.20
C GLN A 142 -45.49 13.66 8.77
N GLU A 143 -45.39 14.98 8.93
CA GLU A 143 -44.41 15.61 9.82
C GLU A 143 -44.63 15.10 11.25
N VAL A 144 -43.73 14.22 11.72
CA VAL A 144 -43.65 13.85 13.14
C VAL A 144 -42.90 14.98 13.85
N GLU A 145 -43.64 15.76 14.63
CA GLU A 145 -43.14 16.82 15.50
C GLU A 145 -42.28 16.19 16.61
N TYR A 146 -40.97 16.43 16.59
CA TYR A 146 -40.05 16.03 17.67
C TYR A 146 -39.84 17.20 18.63
N GLU A 147 -40.38 17.10 19.84
CA GLU A 147 -40.09 18.01 20.95
C GLU A 147 -38.60 17.99 21.31
N GLU A 148 -37.96 19.14 21.16
CA GLU A 148 -36.56 19.40 21.48
C GLU A 148 -36.37 19.52 23.00
N ALA A 149 -35.91 18.43 23.65
CA ALA A 149 -35.57 18.43 25.07
C ALA A 149 -34.18 19.07 25.30
N ALA A 150 -34.17 20.33 25.74
CA ALA A 150 -32.97 21.04 26.18
C ALA A 150 -32.41 20.46 27.51
N PRO A 151 -31.09 20.22 27.63
CA PRO A 151 -30.48 19.93 28.93
C PRO A 151 -30.05 21.23 29.64
N LYS A 152 -30.66 21.48 30.80
CA LYS A 152 -30.18 22.44 31.80
C LYS A 152 -28.88 21.93 32.43
N ALA A 153 -27.78 22.66 32.24
CA ALA A 153 -26.55 22.48 33.00
C ALA A 153 -26.55 23.40 34.22
N GLU A 154 -26.71 22.83 35.42
CA GLU A 154 -26.46 23.51 36.69
C GLU A 154 -24.98 23.39 37.07
N SER A 155 -24.33 24.54 37.22
CA SER A 155 -22.98 24.70 37.74
C SER A 155 -22.94 24.51 39.25
N LYS A 156 -22.03 23.66 39.75
CA LYS A 156 -21.60 23.65 41.16
C LYS A 156 -20.13 24.04 41.30
N PRO A 157 -19.72 24.69 42.41
CA PRO A 157 -18.43 25.35 42.54
C PRO A 157 -17.32 24.38 42.95
N VAL A 158 -16.11 24.65 42.48
CA VAL A 158 -14.86 23.93 42.78
C VAL A 158 -14.35 24.38 44.16
N GLU A 159 -14.20 23.41 45.06
CA GLU A 159 -13.56 23.55 46.37
C GLU A 159 -12.07 23.21 46.24
N SER A 160 -11.22 24.10 46.75
CA SER A 160 -9.76 24.07 46.66
C SER A 160 -9.12 23.59 47.96
N ALA A 161 -8.21 22.60 47.89
CA ALA A 161 -7.10 22.37 48.83
C ALA A 161 -6.17 21.24 48.31
N PRO A 162 -4.97 21.03 48.88
CA PRO A 162 -3.89 21.98 49.10
C PRO A 162 -2.56 21.50 48.47
N VAL A 163 -1.61 22.44 48.38
CA VAL A 163 -0.23 22.28 47.88
C VAL A 163 0.58 21.33 48.78
N VAL A 164 1.19 20.30 48.17
CA VAL A 164 2.17 19.41 48.81
C VAL A 164 3.55 19.63 48.17
N GLN A 165 4.56 19.83 49.02
CA GLN A 165 5.96 20.10 48.70
C GLN A 165 6.68 18.86 48.10
N PRO A 166 7.72 19.05 47.27
CA PRO A 166 8.44 17.96 46.63
C PRO A 166 9.51 17.33 47.55
N ALA A 167 9.51 16.00 47.63
CA ALA A 167 10.54 15.17 48.26
C ALA A 167 11.61 14.73 47.23
N PRO A 168 12.81 14.31 47.66
CA PRO A 168 14.04 14.39 46.87
C PRO A 168 14.18 13.32 45.79
N VAL A 169 14.81 13.74 44.68
CA VAL A 169 15.05 13.01 43.45
C VAL A 169 15.97 11.81 43.68
N GLN A 170 15.44 10.60 43.45
CA GLN A 170 16.24 9.39 43.24
C GLN A 170 16.54 9.22 41.74
N PRO A 171 17.72 8.69 41.35
CA PRO A 171 18.10 8.52 39.95
C PRO A 171 17.15 7.55 39.24
N VAL A 172 16.50 8.05 38.18
CA VAL A 172 15.55 7.33 37.35
C VAL A 172 16.27 6.19 36.63
N GLN A 173 16.02 4.96 37.08
CA GLN A 173 16.22 3.78 36.24
C GLN A 173 15.13 3.80 35.17
N VAL A 174 15.52 4.03 33.92
CA VAL A 174 14.63 3.95 32.76
C VAL A 174 14.27 2.48 32.53
N GLN A 175 13.28 1.98 33.27
CA GLN A 175 12.50 0.84 32.82
C GLN A 175 11.62 1.33 31.66
N PRO A 176 11.49 0.59 30.55
CA PRO A 176 10.58 0.95 29.48
C PRO A 176 9.17 1.00 30.05
N THR A 177 8.66 2.21 30.25
CA THR A 177 7.29 2.44 30.68
C THR A 177 6.38 1.78 29.63
N PRO A 178 5.45 0.90 30.03
CA PRO A 178 4.39 0.49 29.12
C PRO A 178 3.70 1.76 28.68
N ILE A 179 3.68 2.03 27.36
CA ILE A 179 2.93 3.15 26.81
C ILE A 179 1.48 2.91 27.23
N VAL A 180 1.02 3.66 28.23
CA VAL A 180 -0.40 3.74 28.58
C VAL A 180 -1.06 4.39 27.37
N ALA A 181 -1.55 3.55 26.48
CA ALA A 181 -2.03 3.95 25.18
C ALA A 181 -3.28 4.81 25.37
N GLN A 182 -3.13 6.13 25.27
CA GLN A 182 -4.23 7.07 25.42
C GLN A 182 -5.29 6.80 24.32
N PRO A 183 -6.57 6.63 24.67
CA PRO A 183 -7.67 6.63 23.70
C PRO A 183 -7.66 7.94 22.88
N GLY A 184 -7.74 7.86 21.55
CA GLY A 184 -7.96 9.04 20.69
C GLY A 184 -6.73 9.61 19.99
N ILE A 185 -5.55 9.00 20.13
CA ILE A 185 -4.34 9.39 19.37
C ILE A 185 -4.56 9.24 17.85
N CYS A 186 -5.31 8.22 17.43
CA CYS A 186 -5.70 8.04 16.04
C CYS A 186 -7.13 7.52 15.92
N GLN A 187 -8.10 8.44 15.90
CA GLN A 187 -9.52 8.12 15.84
C GLN A 187 -9.88 7.18 14.67
N ALA A 188 -9.34 7.41 13.47
CA ALA A 188 -9.62 6.57 12.31
C ALA A 188 -9.19 5.10 12.49
N LEU A 189 -8.05 4.85 13.17
CA LEU A 189 -7.58 3.49 13.46
C LEU A 189 -8.29 2.90 14.69
N ASP A 190 -8.53 3.71 15.74
CA ASP A 190 -9.24 3.30 16.95
C ASP A 190 -10.70 2.86 16.63
N GLU A 191 -11.34 3.41 15.59
CA GLU A 191 -12.66 2.98 15.12
C GLU A 191 -12.68 1.53 14.61
N ILE A 192 -11.59 1.06 14.01
CA ILE A 192 -11.46 -0.35 13.59
C ILE A 192 -11.32 -1.28 14.79
N VAL A 193 -10.78 -0.79 15.90
CA VAL A 193 -10.61 -1.60 17.11
C VAL A 193 -11.96 -1.94 17.74
N VAL A 194 -12.97 -1.09 17.53
CA VAL A 194 -14.30 -1.26 18.15
C VAL A 194 -15.35 -1.87 17.21
N THR A 195 -15.08 -1.92 15.91
CA THR A 195 -16.02 -2.45 14.91
C THR A 195 -16.05 -3.97 14.88
N ASP A 196 -17.24 -4.51 14.58
CA ASP A 196 -17.51 -5.91 14.29
C ASP A 196 -17.63 -6.16 12.76
N ILE A 197 -17.26 -5.18 11.94
CA ILE A 197 -17.30 -5.26 10.48
C ILE A 197 -15.90 -5.60 9.94
N SER A 198 -15.85 -6.47 8.94
CA SER A 198 -14.59 -6.81 8.25
C SER A 198 -13.97 -5.55 7.60
N THR A 199 -12.65 -5.45 7.62
CA THR A 199 -11.95 -4.23 7.21
C THR A 199 -10.94 -4.52 6.10
N VAL A 200 -10.96 -3.73 5.04
CA VAL A 200 -9.93 -3.70 3.99
C VAL A 200 -9.03 -2.49 4.24
N PHE A 201 -7.74 -2.73 4.40
CA PHE A 201 -6.71 -1.71 4.55
C PHE A 201 -5.86 -1.63 3.28
N ALA A 202 -6.21 -0.69 2.41
CA ALA A 202 -5.57 -0.49 1.12
C ALA A 202 -4.47 0.57 1.20
N SER A 203 -3.25 0.25 0.78
CA SER A 203 -2.20 1.25 0.61
C SER A 203 -1.15 0.83 -0.39
N ALA A 204 -0.49 1.81 -1.01
CA ALA A 204 0.69 1.57 -1.84
C ALA A 204 1.85 1.00 -1.00
N THR A 205 2.83 0.39 -1.65
CA THR A 205 4.03 -0.13 -0.97
C THR A 205 4.85 1.01 -0.38
N GLY A 206 5.36 0.85 0.85
CA GLY A 206 6.28 1.83 1.47
C GLY A 206 5.60 3.03 2.14
N THR A 207 4.28 3.01 2.29
CA THR A 207 3.50 4.09 2.94
C THR A 207 3.45 3.97 4.46
N GLY A 208 3.87 2.84 5.05
CA GLY A 208 3.81 2.59 6.49
C GLY A 208 2.64 1.71 6.97
N LYS A 209 1.92 1.04 6.06
CA LYS A 209 0.75 0.20 6.36
C LYS A 209 0.99 -0.83 7.49
N SER A 210 2.09 -1.58 7.46
CA SER A 210 2.39 -2.56 8.52
C SER A 210 2.62 -1.94 9.91
N VAL A 211 3.00 -0.66 9.99
CA VAL A 211 3.12 0.05 11.27
C VAL A 211 1.73 0.37 11.81
N SER A 212 0.84 0.88 10.95
CA SER A 212 -0.57 1.13 11.27
C SER A 212 -1.32 -0.17 11.62
N GLU A 213 -1.04 -1.28 10.93
CA GLU A 213 -1.57 -2.61 11.26
C GLU A 213 -1.11 -3.06 12.66
N ALA A 214 0.18 -2.95 12.97
CA ALA A 214 0.69 -3.26 14.31
C ALA A 214 -0.01 -2.44 15.41
N TYR A 215 -0.28 -1.15 15.15
CA TYR A 215 -1.07 -0.32 16.05
C TYR A 215 -2.50 -0.86 16.25
N ILE A 216 -3.21 -1.19 15.17
CA ILE A 216 -4.56 -1.77 15.25
C ILE A 216 -4.54 -3.04 16.10
N LEU A 217 -3.59 -3.96 15.84
CA LEU A 217 -3.50 -5.24 16.54
C LEU A 217 -3.17 -5.08 18.02
N ASP A 218 -2.21 -4.21 18.37
CA ASP A 218 -1.87 -3.90 19.76
C ASP A 218 -3.10 -3.41 20.54
N ARG A 219 -3.82 -2.44 19.96
CA ARG A 219 -5.02 -1.85 20.57
C ARG A 219 -6.16 -2.85 20.68
N LEU A 220 -6.33 -3.71 19.67
CA LEU A 220 -7.32 -4.76 19.66
C LEU A 220 -7.05 -5.83 20.72
N PHE A 221 -5.79 -6.22 20.90
CA PHE A 221 -5.38 -7.18 21.93
C PHE A 221 -5.48 -6.59 23.35
N ALA A 222 -5.15 -5.32 23.51
CA ALA A 222 -5.33 -4.61 24.77
C ALA A 222 -6.81 -4.50 25.16
N ARG A 223 -7.69 -4.21 24.18
CA ARG A 223 -9.13 -4.06 24.40
C ARG A 223 -9.83 -5.40 24.65
N HIS A 224 -9.41 -6.46 23.95
CA HIS A 224 -10.08 -7.76 23.98
C HIS A 224 -9.10 -8.86 24.40
N PRO A 225 -8.86 -9.07 25.72
CA PRO A 225 -7.91 -10.09 26.18
C PRO A 225 -8.23 -11.52 25.73
N GLN A 226 -9.49 -11.81 25.41
CA GLN A 226 -9.95 -13.13 24.94
C GLN A 226 -9.99 -13.25 23.41
N ILE A 227 -9.49 -12.25 22.68
CA ILE A 227 -9.43 -12.29 21.22
C ILE A 227 -8.65 -13.51 20.72
N LYS A 228 -9.14 -14.07 19.62
CA LYS A 228 -8.37 -15.02 18.83
C LYS A 228 -8.10 -14.42 17.46
N ALA A 229 -6.85 -14.44 17.04
CA ALA A 229 -6.46 -13.94 15.73
C ALA A 229 -5.52 -14.93 15.05
N TRP A 230 -5.67 -15.04 13.73
CA TRP A 230 -4.79 -15.82 12.85
C TRP A 230 -4.35 -14.96 11.68
N VAL A 231 -3.18 -15.25 11.13
CA VAL A 231 -2.60 -14.51 10.02
C VAL A 231 -2.28 -15.46 8.88
N VAL A 232 -2.63 -15.05 7.66
CA VAL A 232 -2.04 -15.54 6.42
C VAL A 232 -1.24 -14.38 5.83
N ALA A 233 0.06 -14.57 5.62
CA ALA A 233 0.94 -13.48 5.20
C ALA A 233 1.97 -13.95 4.17
N GLN A 234 2.39 -13.03 3.29
CA GLN A 234 3.54 -13.26 2.40
C GLN A 234 4.89 -13.26 3.16
N LYS A 235 4.92 -12.63 4.34
CA LYS A 235 6.12 -12.41 5.15
C LYS A 235 5.97 -13.04 6.53
N ASN A 236 7.10 -13.50 7.08
CA ASN A 236 7.16 -14.11 8.40
C ASN A 236 7.29 -13.07 9.53
N ASP A 237 6.47 -12.03 9.51
CA ASP A 237 6.45 -11.00 10.56
C ASP A 237 5.80 -11.54 11.85
N SER A 238 6.01 -10.88 12.99
CA SER A 238 5.49 -11.36 14.29
C SER A 238 3.97 -11.13 14.44
N PHE A 239 3.44 -10.04 13.88
CA PHE A 239 2.04 -9.60 14.04
C PHE A 239 1.62 -9.55 15.51
N CYS A 240 2.34 -8.76 16.32
CA CYS A 240 2.08 -8.63 17.76
C CYS A 240 2.09 -9.99 18.49
N ARG A 241 3.13 -10.80 18.25
CA ARG A 241 3.37 -12.12 18.86
C ARG A 241 2.47 -13.26 18.39
N LEU A 242 1.72 -13.11 17.30
CA LEU A 242 0.91 -14.19 16.76
C LEU A 242 1.76 -15.31 16.15
N ARG A 243 2.88 -14.97 15.51
CA ARG A 243 3.83 -15.95 14.97
C ARG A 243 4.36 -16.87 16.06
N GLU A 244 4.82 -16.29 17.16
CA GLU A 244 5.36 -17.00 18.32
C GLU A 244 4.31 -17.89 19.01
N LYS A 245 3.03 -17.58 18.83
CA LYS A 245 1.89 -18.40 19.30
C LYS A 245 1.46 -19.48 18.29
N GLY A 246 2.18 -19.65 17.17
CA GLY A 246 1.82 -20.59 16.11
C GLY A 246 0.53 -20.21 15.37
N ARG A 247 0.20 -18.91 15.30
CA ARG A 247 -1.03 -18.41 14.66
C ARG A 247 -0.78 -17.63 13.37
N THR A 248 0.43 -17.70 12.83
CA THR A 248 0.79 -17.11 11.54
C THR A 248 1.16 -18.21 10.56
N SER A 249 0.55 -18.19 9.39
CA SER A 249 0.88 -19.03 8.25
C SER A 249 1.57 -18.16 7.19
N VAL A 250 2.81 -18.52 6.84
CA VAL A 250 3.54 -17.87 5.74
C VAL A 250 3.10 -18.55 4.45
N PHE A 251 2.72 -17.75 3.46
CA PHE A 251 2.23 -18.27 2.19
C PHE A 251 3.38 -18.82 1.33
N ASP A 252 3.29 -20.11 1.02
CA ASP A 252 4.11 -20.80 0.05
C ASP A 252 3.35 -20.97 -1.27
N PRO A 253 3.82 -20.38 -2.38
CA PRO A 253 3.17 -20.54 -3.69
C PRO A 253 3.27 -21.96 -4.25
N VAL A 254 4.20 -22.80 -3.76
CA VAL A 254 4.34 -24.21 -4.16
C VAL A 254 3.30 -25.08 -3.43
N GLU A 255 3.04 -24.78 -2.16
CA GLU A 255 2.07 -25.48 -1.32
C GLU A 255 0.97 -24.51 -0.81
N PRO A 256 0.17 -23.93 -1.72
CA PRO A 256 -0.76 -22.86 -1.38
C PRO A 256 -1.91 -23.34 -0.50
N LEU A 257 -2.31 -24.61 -0.60
CA LEU A 257 -3.43 -25.15 0.18
C LEU A 257 -3.11 -25.21 1.68
N GLU A 258 -1.92 -25.69 2.04
CA GLU A 258 -1.47 -25.81 3.42
C GLU A 258 -1.30 -24.42 4.06
N SER A 259 -0.74 -23.49 3.28
CA SER A 259 -0.54 -22.10 3.64
C SER A 259 -1.82 -21.34 4.00
N LEU A 260 -2.97 -21.78 3.46
CA LEU A 260 -4.28 -21.18 3.71
C LEU A 260 -5.08 -21.88 4.82
N GLY A 261 -4.47 -22.82 5.56
CA GLY A 261 -5.13 -23.57 6.65
C GLY A 261 -5.76 -22.69 7.74
N ALA A 262 -5.20 -21.50 7.99
CA ALA A 262 -5.77 -20.53 8.93
C ALA A 262 -7.19 -20.05 8.55
N ILE A 263 -7.54 -20.06 7.26
CA ILE A 263 -8.91 -19.77 6.79
C ILE A 263 -9.88 -20.85 7.28
N ASP A 264 -9.46 -22.12 7.20
CA ASP A 264 -10.26 -23.25 7.67
C ASP A 264 -10.49 -23.16 9.18
N GLU A 265 -9.44 -22.89 9.96
CA GLU A 265 -9.51 -22.72 11.42
C GLU A 265 -10.50 -21.63 11.87
N VAL A 266 -10.40 -20.44 11.26
CA VAL A 266 -11.29 -19.33 11.60
C VAL A 266 -12.73 -19.62 11.19
N TYR A 267 -12.92 -20.23 10.00
CA TYR A 267 -14.24 -20.59 9.52
C TYR A 267 -14.91 -21.64 10.42
N GLU A 268 -14.16 -22.60 10.97
CA GLU A 268 -14.73 -23.58 11.91
C GLU A 268 -15.22 -22.93 13.20
N ILE A 269 -14.55 -21.89 13.69
CA ILE A 269 -15.04 -21.13 14.86
C ILE A 269 -16.34 -20.41 14.50
N PHE A 270 -16.39 -19.76 13.35
CA PHE A 270 -17.62 -19.14 12.84
C PHE A 270 -18.75 -20.17 12.70
N ASN A 271 -18.48 -21.34 12.12
CA ASN A 271 -19.45 -22.39 11.88
C ASN A 271 -20.02 -22.96 13.20
N LYS A 272 -19.19 -23.07 14.24
CA LYS A 272 -19.65 -23.44 15.59
C LYS A 272 -20.54 -22.35 16.21
N ARG A 273 -20.16 -21.08 16.07
CA ARG A 273 -20.94 -19.95 16.62
C ARG A 273 -22.30 -19.81 15.95
N ARG A 274 -22.38 -19.94 14.62
CA ARG A 274 -23.65 -19.77 13.87
C ARG A 274 -24.68 -20.85 14.17
N GLN A 275 -24.26 -22.01 14.68
CA GLN A 275 -25.16 -23.11 15.06
C GLN A 275 -25.79 -22.91 16.44
N LEU A 276 -25.29 -21.96 17.23
CA LEU A 276 -25.84 -21.64 18.54
C LEU A 276 -27.09 -20.75 18.41
N PRO A 277 -28.03 -20.81 19.37
CA PRO A 277 -29.20 -19.95 19.37
C PRO A 277 -28.80 -18.47 19.48
N GLU A 278 -29.68 -17.59 19.00
CA GLU A 278 -29.44 -16.14 18.98
C GLU A 278 -29.09 -15.56 20.35
N SER A 279 -29.69 -16.09 21.43
CA SER A 279 -29.41 -15.69 22.80
C SER A 279 -27.93 -15.81 23.20
N ALA A 280 -27.18 -16.75 22.60
CA ALA A 280 -25.76 -16.95 22.86
C ALA A 280 -24.86 -15.90 22.20
N ARG A 281 -25.36 -15.16 21.20
CA ARG A 281 -24.54 -14.22 20.40
C ARG A 281 -23.97 -13.06 21.20
N SER A 282 -24.70 -12.62 22.22
CA SER A 282 -24.25 -11.57 23.14
C SER A 282 -22.92 -11.91 23.83
N GLY A 283 -22.67 -13.20 24.08
CA GLY A 283 -21.43 -13.70 24.67
C GLY A 283 -20.19 -13.53 23.79
N PHE A 284 -20.35 -13.35 22.47
CA PHE A 284 -19.23 -13.22 21.54
C PHE A 284 -18.63 -11.81 21.50
N LYS A 285 -19.33 -10.80 22.02
CA LYS A 285 -18.87 -9.39 21.98
C LYS A 285 -17.48 -9.20 22.60
N ASN A 286 -17.17 -9.94 23.67
CA ASN A 286 -15.89 -9.87 24.36
C ASN A 286 -14.84 -10.87 23.84
N GLN A 287 -15.21 -11.71 22.87
CA GLN A 287 -14.37 -12.77 22.30
C GLN A 287 -14.29 -12.63 20.76
N PRO A 288 -13.80 -11.49 20.24
CA PRO A 288 -13.65 -11.34 18.80
C PRO A 288 -12.73 -12.41 18.22
N VAL A 289 -13.03 -12.80 16.99
CA VAL A 289 -12.15 -13.61 16.16
C VAL A 289 -11.76 -12.78 14.94
N ARG A 290 -10.47 -12.71 14.63
CA ARG A 290 -9.97 -12.00 13.45
C ARG A 290 -9.11 -12.90 12.57
N LEU A 291 -9.39 -12.89 11.28
CA LEU A 291 -8.50 -13.43 10.27
C LEU A 291 -7.80 -12.27 9.58
N ILE A 292 -6.47 -12.25 9.66
CA ILE A 292 -5.63 -11.20 9.10
C ILE A 292 -5.06 -11.75 7.78
N LEU A 293 -5.36 -11.08 6.68
CA LEU A 293 -4.84 -11.40 5.36
C LEU A 293 -3.83 -10.31 5.00
N SER A 294 -2.54 -10.58 5.20
CA SER A 294 -1.47 -9.58 5.05
C SER A 294 -0.75 -9.71 3.71
N ASP A 295 -0.54 -8.57 3.03
CA ASP A 295 -0.07 -8.52 1.64
C ASP A 295 -0.96 -9.37 0.71
N TRP A 296 -2.28 -9.32 0.93
CA TRP A 296 -3.22 -10.30 0.36
C TRP A 296 -3.27 -10.30 -1.18
N HIS A 297 -3.02 -9.17 -1.82
CA HIS A 297 -3.08 -9.08 -3.29
C HIS A 297 -2.13 -10.08 -3.98
N SER A 298 -0.90 -10.26 -3.49
CA SER A 298 0.05 -11.21 -4.10
C SER A 298 -0.38 -12.66 -3.90
N ILE A 299 -0.93 -12.98 -2.72
CA ILE A 299 -1.44 -14.31 -2.40
C ILE A 299 -2.63 -14.64 -3.29
N TRP A 300 -3.60 -13.72 -3.38
CA TRP A 300 -4.75 -13.86 -4.25
C TRP A 300 -4.35 -14.03 -5.72
N ASP A 301 -3.44 -13.21 -6.23
CA ASP A 301 -3.00 -13.29 -7.63
C ASP A 301 -2.43 -14.67 -7.99
N THR A 302 -1.82 -15.35 -7.02
CA THR A 302 -1.29 -16.72 -7.17
C THR A 302 -2.39 -17.77 -7.23
N VAL A 303 -3.46 -17.63 -6.44
CA VAL A 303 -4.50 -18.68 -6.29
C VAL A 303 -5.81 -18.38 -7.04
N LYS A 304 -5.92 -17.22 -7.71
CA LYS A 304 -7.18 -16.73 -8.28
C LYS A 304 -7.80 -17.62 -9.35
N ASP A 305 -6.99 -18.42 -10.05
CA ASP A 305 -7.45 -19.30 -11.13
C ASP A 305 -7.64 -20.76 -10.66
N GLU A 306 -7.27 -21.04 -9.41
CA GLU A 306 -7.35 -22.37 -8.82
C GLU A 306 -8.78 -22.78 -8.49
N LYS A 307 -9.21 -23.92 -9.04
CA LYS A 307 -10.57 -24.45 -8.80
C LYS A 307 -10.82 -24.76 -7.33
N TRP A 308 -9.83 -25.31 -6.63
CA TRP A 308 -9.96 -25.67 -5.21
C TRP A 308 -10.16 -24.43 -4.34
N TYR A 309 -9.54 -23.30 -4.70
CA TYR A 309 -9.68 -22.05 -3.98
C TYR A 309 -11.10 -21.49 -4.16
N LYS A 310 -11.57 -21.36 -5.42
CA LYS A 310 -12.93 -20.87 -5.73
C LYS A 310 -14.02 -21.74 -5.11
N ALA A 311 -13.83 -23.06 -5.12
CA ALA A 311 -14.83 -24.00 -4.61
C ALA A 311 -14.98 -23.95 -3.08
N LYS A 312 -13.90 -23.61 -2.35
CA LYS A 312 -13.86 -23.70 -0.87
C LYS A 312 -13.45 -22.38 -0.21
N GLN A 313 -12.23 -21.92 -0.42
CA GLN A 313 -11.65 -20.81 0.35
C GLN A 313 -12.33 -19.46 0.08
N SER A 314 -12.60 -19.14 -1.19
CA SER A 314 -13.30 -17.89 -1.53
C SER A 314 -14.70 -17.81 -0.89
N LYS A 315 -15.46 -18.92 -0.91
CA LYS A 315 -16.78 -18.99 -0.27
C LYS A 315 -16.72 -18.79 1.24
N LYS A 316 -15.68 -19.34 1.91
CA LYS A 316 -15.46 -19.14 3.34
C LYS A 316 -15.21 -17.66 3.64
N LEU A 317 -14.30 -17.01 2.91
CA LEU A 317 -14.01 -15.58 3.08
C LEU A 317 -15.25 -14.72 2.83
N SER A 318 -15.99 -14.97 1.75
CA SER A 318 -17.21 -14.24 1.43
C SER A 318 -18.26 -14.39 2.53
N THR A 319 -18.41 -15.59 3.10
CA THR A 319 -19.35 -15.84 4.21
C THR A 319 -18.94 -15.10 5.49
N LEU A 320 -17.65 -15.03 5.78
CA LEU A 320 -17.14 -14.26 6.93
C LEU A 320 -17.38 -12.76 6.75
N VAL A 321 -17.30 -12.23 5.54
CA VAL A 321 -17.62 -10.82 5.27
C VAL A 321 -19.10 -10.53 5.48
N THR A 322 -19.99 -11.37 4.95
CA THR A 322 -21.43 -11.08 4.93
C THR A 322 -22.14 -11.43 6.23
N VAL A 323 -21.76 -12.53 6.88
CA VAL A 323 -22.46 -13.06 8.08
C VAL A 323 -21.59 -13.03 9.34
N GLY A 324 -20.27 -12.90 9.19
CA GLY A 324 -19.33 -13.02 10.31
C GLY A 324 -19.52 -11.98 11.42
N ARG A 325 -20.07 -10.80 11.08
CA ARG A 325 -20.37 -9.71 12.02
C ARG A 325 -21.18 -10.19 13.24
N GLU A 326 -22.29 -10.89 13.02
CA GLU A 326 -23.16 -11.37 14.12
C GLU A 326 -22.48 -12.38 15.04
N MET A 327 -21.45 -13.07 14.53
CA MET A 327 -20.65 -14.04 15.27
C MET A 327 -19.35 -13.43 15.82
N ASN A 328 -19.13 -12.12 15.62
CA ASN A 328 -17.90 -11.40 15.90
C ASN A 328 -16.66 -12.10 15.33
N VAL A 329 -16.78 -12.61 14.10
CA VAL A 329 -15.70 -13.23 13.31
C VAL A 329 -15.51 -12.41 12.06
N CYS A 330 -14.40 -11.68 11.96
CA CYS A 330 -14.21 -10.66 10.91
C CYS A 330 -12.83 -10.79 10.26
N LEU A 331 -12.70 -10.22 9.06
CA LEU A 331 -11.44 -10.11 8.34
C LEU A 331 -10.75 -8.76 8.63
N ILE A 332 -9.43 -8.77 8.64
CA ILE A 332 -8.59 -7.57 8.45
C ILE A 332 -7.69 -7.86 7.25
N VAL A 333 -7.90 -7.15 6.15
CA VAL A 333 -7.24 -7.44 4.88
C VAL A 333 -6.31 -6.30 4.53
N ASP A 334 -5.02 -6.50 4.75
CA ASP A 334 -3.97 -5.60 4.28
C ASP A 334 -3.69 -5.91 2.79
N THR A 335 -3.77 -4.88 1.94
CA THR A 335 -3.66 -5.03 0.49
C THR A 335 -3.22 -3.75 -0.23
N GLN A 336 -2.95 -3.86 -1.52
CA GLN A 336 -2.58 -2.79 -2.44
C GLN A 336 -3.77 -2.40 -3.35
N SER A 337 -4.98 -2.87 -3.07
CA SER A 337 -6.19 -2.53 -3.81
C SER A 337 -7.38 -2.41 -2.87
N TYR A 338 -8.19 -1.36 -3.04
CA TYR A 338 -9.49 -1.23 -2.34
C TYR A 338 -10.64 -1.86 -3.14
N ASN A 339 -10.39 -2.42 -4.32
CA ASN A 339 -11.41 -3.09 -5.11
C ASN A 339 -11.61 -4.53 -4.60
N VAL A 340 -12.64 -4.73 -3.80
CA VAL A 340 -12.90 -6.00 -3.09
C VAL A 340 -13.09 -7.21 -4.02
N ALA A 341 -13.70 -7.01 -5.19
CA ALA A 341 -13.85 -8.06 -6.19
C ALA A 341 -12.48 -8.56 -6.70
N SER A 342 -11.53 -7.63 -6.86
CA SER A 342 -10.17 -7.95 -7.27
C SER A 342 -9.33 -8.62 -6.18
N LEU A 343 -9.89 -8.85 -4.98
CA LEU A 343 -9.22 -9.51 -3.86
C LEU A 343 -9.72 -10.94 -3.64
N GLY A 344 -10.70 -11.44 -4.40
CA GLY A 344 -11.23 -12.80 -4.22
C GLY A 344 -11.98 -13.02 -2.90
N ILE A 345 -12.29 -11.94 -2.18
CA ILE A 345 -12.99 -11.96 -0.89
C ILE A 345 -14.51 -12.05 -1.12
N THR A 346 -15.03 -11.32 -2.11
CA THR A 346 -16.42 -11.37 -2.56
C THR A 346 -16.48 -11.15 -4.07
N GLU A 347 -17.49 -11.71 -4.74
CA GLU A 347 -17.71 -11.55 -6.18
C GLU A 347 -18.58 -10.33 -6.51
N ASP A 348 -19.32 -9.79 -5.52
CA ASP A 348 -20.28 -8.70 -5.72
C ASP A 348 -19.71 -7.36 -5.22
N ALA A 349 -19.70 -6.36 -6.11
CA ALA A 349 -19.27 -5.01 -5.80
C ALA A 349 -20.17 -4.31 -4.76
N ASN A 350 -21.43 -4.72 -4.60
CA ASN A 350 -22.40 -4.16 -3.65
C ASN A 350 -22.17 -4.65 -2.21
N ILE A 351 -21.53 -5.82 -2.03
CA ILE A 351 -21.15 -6.33 -0.71
C ILE A 351 -20.09 -5.45 -0.03
N ARG A 352 -19.49 -4.51 -0.78
CA ARG A 352 -18.59 -3.48 -0.26
C ARG A 352 -19.16 -2.69 0.91
N SER A 353 -20.48 -2.46 0.97
CA SER A 353 -21.12 -1.79 2.12
C SER A 353 -20.99 -2.58 3.43
N ASN A 354 -20.70 -3.88 3.36
CA ASN A 354 -20.41 -4.74 4.51
C ASN A 354 -18.92 -4.71 4.93
N LEU A 355 -18.14 -3.78 4.37
CA LEU A 355 -16.71 -3.65 4.67
C LEU A 355 -16.38 -2.22 5.07
N ASN A 356 -15.56 -2.10 6.11
CA ASN A 356 -14.85 -0.86 6.36
C ASN A 356 -13.66 -0.79 5.41
N ILE A 357 -13.38 0.41 4.90
CA ILE A 357 -12.22 0.65 4.05
C ILE A 357 -11.36 1.71 4.71
N LEU A 358 -10.15 1.30 5.04
CA LEU A 358 -9.06 2.20 5.37
C LEU A 358 -8.17 2.38 4.14
N CYS A 359 -7.75 3.61 3.88
CA CYS A 359 -6.75 3.85 2.85
C CYS A 359 -5.70 4.84 3.28
N GLN A 360 -4.43 4.45 3.15
CA GLN A 360 -3.30 5.26 3.58
C GLN A 360 -2.51 5.77 2.38
N GLY A 361 -2.16 7.05 2.42
CA GLY A 361 -1.25 7.70 1.48
C GLY A 361 -0.08 8.32 2.21
N TYR A 362 1.11 8.18 1.62
CA TYR A 362 2.34 8.81 2.09
C TYR A 362 3.40 8.69 1.01
N SER A 363 4.14 9.76 0.73
CA SER A 363 5.27 9.73 -0.20
C SER A 363 6.46 10.40 0.46
N TRP A 364 7.62 9.77 0.39
CA TRP A 364 8.86 10.29 0.98
C TRP A 364 10.06 9.90 0.12
N ILE A 365 11.19 10.59 0.30
CA ILE A 365 12.45 10.30 -0.38
C ILE A 365 13.36 9.58 0.60
N ASP A 366 13.88 8.42 0.22
CA ASP A 366 14.81 7.66 1.05
C ASP A 366 16.24 8.23 1.02
N GLU A 367 17.13 7.67 1.84
CA GLU A 367 18.53 8.09 1.93
C GLU A 367 19.29 7.96 0.61
N GLU A 368 18.82 7.10 -0.29
CA GLU A 368 19.38 6.87 -1.62
C GLU A 368 18.77 7.80 -2.68
N GLY A 369 17.91 8.74 -2.28
CA GLY A 369 17.24 9.68 -3.18
C GLY A 369 16.06 9.09 -3.95
N ARG A 370 15.57 7.90 -3.59
CA ARG A 370 14.47 7.24 -4.30
C ARG A 370 13.13 7.61 -3.67
N GLN A 371 12.12 7.86 -4.51
CA GLN A 371 10.76 8.07 -4.05
C GLN A 371 10.15 6.75 -3.56
N ARG A 372 9.61 6.77 -2.34
CA ARG A 372 8.91 5.67 -1.68
C ARG A 372 7.49 6.08 -1.34
N GLY A 373 6.58 5.11 -1.38
CA GLY A 373 5.17 5.38 -1.18
C GLY A 373 4.57 6.21 -2.31
N ASP A 374 3.29 6.53 -2.18
CA ASP A 374 2.53 7.26 -3.18
C ASP A 374 1.22 7.80 -2.58
N TRP A 375 0.67 8.82 -3.23
CA TRP A 375 -0.61 9.45 -2.94
C TRP A 375 -1.73 8.99 -3.88
N ASN A 376 -1.43 8.31 -4.99
CA ASN A 376 -2.44 8.00 -6.00
C ASN A 376 -3.55 7.11 -5.46
N MET A 377 -3.25 6.13 -4.60
CA MET A 377 -4.27 5.20 -4.11
C MET A 377 -5.36 5.91 -3.29
N ILE A 378 -4.97 6.71 -2.30
CA ILE A 378 -5.92 7.50 -1.49
C ILE A 378 -6.64 8.54 -2.36
N THR A 379 -5.93 9.18 -3.30
CA THR A 379 -6.53 10.15 -4.23
C THR A 379 -7.60 9.50 -5.12
N ASN A 380 -7.30 8.33 -5.68
CA ASN A 380 -8.21 7.58 -6.55
C ASN A 380 -9.40 7.03 -5.76
N LEU A 381 -9.17 6.60 -4.52
CA LEU A 381 -10.25 6.19 -3.63
C LEU A 381 -11.22 7.36 -3.38
N LEU A 382 -10.70 8.53 -2.99
CA LEU A 382 -11.55 9.70 -2.75
C LEU A 382 -12.32 10.11 -4.01
N LYS A 383 -11.71 9.99 -5.19
CA LYS A 383 -12.37 10.26 -6.48
C LYS A 383 -13.54 9.30 -6.79
N ASN A 384 -13.56 8.13 -6.18
CA ASN A 384 -14.53 7.09 -6.47
C ASN A 384 -15.88 7.37 -5.79
N ARG A 385 -16.89 7.74 -6.60
CA ARG A 385 -18.26 8.07 -6.13
C ARG A 385 -18.96 6.93 -5.38
N TYR A 386 -18.56 5.68 -5.62
CA TYR A 386 -19.14 4.52 -4.94
C TYR A 386 -18.53 4.27 -3.56
N LEU A 387 -17.38 4.90 -3.26
CA LEU A 387 -16.69 4.82 -1.96
C LEU A 387 -16.95 6.07 -1.13
N VAL A 388 -16.93 7.22 -1.80
CA VAL A 388 -17.14 8.54 -1.19
C VAL A 388 -18.28 9.21 -1.95
N PRO A 389 -19.54 8.89 -1.59
CA PRO A 389 -20.71 9.42 -2.29
C PRO A 389 -20.93 10.91 -2.02
N THR A 390 -20.49 11.40 -0.85
CA THR A 390 -20.66 12.79 -0.40
C THR A 390 -19.33 13.40 0.04
N ASN A 391 -19.24 14.74 0.03
CA ASN A 391 -18.08 15.51 0.50
C ASN A 391 -16.73 15.22 -0.18
N ARG A 392 -16.73 14.54 -1.34
CA ARG A 392 -15.51 14.20 -2.09
C ARG A 392 -14.61 15.39 -2.33
N ASP A 393 -15.15 16.47 -2.87
CA ASP A 393 -14.34 17.61 -3.32
C ASP A 393 -13.70 18.32 -2.11
N ARG A 394 -14.43 18.38 -0.99
CA ARG A 394 -13.89 18.81 0.31
C ARG A 394 -12.77 17.88 0.79
N LEU A 395 -12.97 16.57 0.77
CA LEU A 395 -11.94 15.61 1.20
C LEU A 395 -10.69 15.66 0.31
N LEU A 396 -10.83 15.89 -1.00
CA LEU A 396 -9.69 16.10 -1.89
C LEU A 396 -8.93 17.39 -1.55
N GLN A 397 -9.63 18.47 -1.23
CA GLN A 397 -9.00 19.71 -0.76
C GLN A 397 -8.29 19.50 0.58
N ASP A 398 -8.94 18.84 1.54
CA ASP A 398 -8.37 18.50 2.85
C ASP A 398 -7.11 17.64 2.67
N LEU A 399 -7.13 16.66 1.75
CA LEU A 399 -5.97 15.84 1.44
C LEU A 399 -4.76 16.66 0.97
N GLU A 400 -4.94 17.66 0.10
CA GLU A 400 -3.83 18.51 -0.35
C GLU A 400 -3.20 19.30 0.82
N HIS A 401 -4.02 19.76 1.76
CA HIS A 401 -3.52 20.42 2.97
C HIS A 401 -2.78 19.44 3.88
N LEU A 402 -3.30 18.22 4.02
CA LEU A 402 -2.70 17.18 4.85
C LEU A 402 -1.41 16.61 4.26
N LYS A 403 -1.26 16.55 2.93
CA LYS A 403 0.00 16.15 2.26
C LYS A 403 1.17 17.02 2.67
N THR A 404 0.95 18.34 2.75
CA THR A 404 1.98 19.30 3.17
C THR A 404 2.43 19.00 4.61
N LYS A 405 1.46 18.89 5.54
CA LYS A 405 1.74 18.56 6.95
C LYS A 405 2.38 17.18 7.12
N SER A 406 1.95 16.21 6.32
CA SER A 406 2.48 14.84 6.29
C SER A 406 3.96 14.82 5.93
N ASN A 407 4.38 15.59 4.92
CA ASN A 407 5.78 15.69 4.53
C ASN A 407 6.63 16.38 5.61
N GLU A 408 6.10 17.42 6.25
CA GLU A 408 6.78 18.13 7.34
C GLU A 408 6.98 17.24 8.56
N GLN A 409 5.94 16.51 8.96
CA GLN A 409 5.94 15.66 10.16
C GLN A 409 6.46 14.25 9.88
N ARG A 410 6.68 13.88 8.62
CA ARG A 410 7.07 12.54 8.16
C ARG A 410 6.10 11.45 8.60
N THR A 411 4.81 11.77 8.64
CA THR A 411 3.76 10.84 9.04
C THR A 411 2.71 10.64 7.95
N PRO A 412 2.14 9.43 7.80
CA PRO A 412 1.16 9.15 6.77
C PRO A 412 -0.20 9.84 6.99
N VAL A 413 -0.99 9.98 5.93
CA VAL A 413 -2.42 10.36 6.01
C VAL A 413 -3.28 9.11 5.79
N ILE A 414 -4.34 8.99 6.58
CA ILE A 414 -5.31 7.90 6.45
C ILE A 414 -6.70 8.45 6.15
N PHE A 415 -7.41 7.75 5.27
CA PHE A 415 -8.84 7.85 5.06
C PHE A 415 -9.53 6.66 5.76
N SER A 416 -10.68 6.93 6.39
CA SER A 416 -11.60 5.91 6.88
C SER A 416 -12.97 6.09 6.25
N SER A 417 -13.55 5.01 5.73
CA SER A 417 -14.95 4.97 5.31
C SER A 417 -15.90 5.08 6.50
N ILE A 418 -15.42 4.77 7.72
CA ILE A 418 -16.17 5.04 8.95
C ILE A 418 -16.17 6.56 9.16
N GLY A 419 -17.33 7.17 8.94
CA GLY A 419 -17.49 8.63 9.03
C GLY A 419 -16.91 9.42 7.86
N ASN A 420 -16.41 8.76 6.79
CA ASN A 420 -15.86 9.39 5.58
C ASN A 420 -14.89 10.55 5.89
N LYS A 421 -13.82 10.26 6.61
CA LYS A 421 -12.90 11.27 7.14
C LYS A 421 -11.44 11.00 6.80
N LEU A 422 -10.68 12.08 6.70
CA LEU A 422 -9.23 12.08 6.58
C LEU A 422 -8.58 12.49 7.90
N GLN A 423 -7.46 11.85 8.21
CA GLN A 423 -6.69 12.16 9.41
C GLN A 423 -5.20 12.02 9.12
N LEU A 424 -4.41 12.96 9.63
CA LEU A 424 -2.96 12.78 9.71
C LEU A 424 -2.64 11.80 10.84
N LEU A 425 -1.91 10.74 10.52
CA LEU A 425 -1.48 9.77 11.52
C LEU A 425 -0.39 10.38 12.41
N PRO A 426 -0.38 10.06 13.71
CA PRO A 426 0.74 10.35 14.58
C PRO A 426 1.91 9.39 14.24
N ASP A 427 3.06 9.61 14.86
CA ASP A 427 4.15 8.63 14.78
C ASP A 427 3.76 7.35 15.53
N LEU A 428 3.61 6.26 14.77
CA LEU A 428 3.23 4.94 15.26
C LEU A 428 4.39 3.93 15.24
N THR A 429 5.62 4.37 14.92
CA THR A 429 6.77 3.47 14.72
C THR A 429 7.07 2.61 15.95
N ALA A 430 6.81 3.12 17.16
CA ALA A 430 6.97 2.41 18.43
C ALA A 430 6.14 1.10 18.52
N PHE A 431 5.04 0.98 17.79
CA PHE A 431 4.18 -0.21 17.81
C PHE A 431 4.75 -1.37 16.97
N LYS A 432 5.56 -1.08 15.96
CA LYS A 432 6.19 -2.13 15.14
C LYS A 432 7.48 -2.68 15.76
N SER A 433 8.14 -1.90 16.61
CA SER A 433 9.45 -2.21 17.20
C SER A 433 9.39 -2.97 18.53
N GLN A 434 8.19 -3.28 19.05
CA GLN A 434 8.04 -4.19 20.19
C GLN A 434 8.37 -5.63 19.76
N LYS A 435 9.63 -6.00 19.96
CA LYS A 435 10.18 -7.34 19.74
C LYS A 435 9.67 -8.35 20.77
#